data_AF-A0A212ES84-F1
#
_entry.id   AF-A0A212ES84-F1
#
_cell.length_a   1.000
_cell.length_b   1.000
_cell.length_c   1.000
_cell.angle_alpha   90.00
_cell.angle_beta   90.00
_cell.angle_gamma   90.00
#
_symmetry.space_group_name_H-M   'P 1'
#
loop_
_entity.id
_entity.type
_entity.pdbx_description
1 polymer ?
#
loop_
_entity_poly.entity_id
_entity_poly.type
_entity_poly.pdbx_seq_one_letter_code
_entity_poly.pdbx_strand_id
1 'polypeptide(L)'
;MTVAELRKYDGSQEDGRVLVAVNGWIFDVTRGRRFYGPGGPYAAFGGKDASRGLATFSVTSSDKEYDDLSDLNSMEMESVKEWEAQFREKYDLVGKLLKPSEEPTNYSDEDPEDTDTSTSPDDKKAQ
;
A
#
# COMPACT_ATOMS: atom_id res chain seq x y z
N MET A 1 -10.41 0.66 2.41
CA MET A 1 -10.75 -0.71 1.98
C MET A 1 -10.02 -1.70 2.88
N THR A 2 -10.66 -2.81 3.26
CA THR A 2 -10.05 -3.89 4.07
C THR A 2 -9.23 -4.86 3.20
N VAL A 3 -8.38 -5.68 3.80
CA VAL A 3 -7.63 -6.74 3.07
C VAL A 3 -8.57 -7.75 2.42
N ALA A 4 -9.67 -8.12 3.09
CA ALA A 4 -10.65 -9.05 2.52
C ALA A 4 -11.33 -8.50 1.26
N GLU A 5 -11.58 -7.19 1.23
CA GLU A 5 -12.12 -6.52 0.04
C GLU A 5 -11.08 -6.39 -1.07
N LEU A 6 -9.83 -6.03 -0.72
CA LEU A 6 -8.72 -5.91 -1.66
C LEU A 6 -8.48 -7.22 -2.43
N ARG A 7 -8.58 -8.38 -1.75
CA ARG A 7 -8.42 -9.72 -2.33
C ARG A 7 -9.33 -10.02 -3.51
N LYS A 8 -10.45 -9.32 -3.66
CA LYS A 8 -11.37 -9.52 -4.78
C LYS A 8 -10.81 -8.96 -6.10
N TYR A 9 -9.83 -8.06 -6.03
CA TYR A 9 -9.28 -7.34 -7.17
C TYR A 9 -7.90 -7.87 -7.58
N ASP A 10 -7.83 -9.16 -7.88
CA ASP A 10 -6.63 -9.84 -8.38
C ASP A 10 -6.59 -9.94 -9.92
N GLY A 11 -7.60 -9.40 -10.61
CA GLY A 11 -7.76 -9.46 -12.07
C GLY A 11 -8.47 -10.69 -12.61
N SER A 12 -9.02 -11.53 -11.74
CA SER A 12 -9.83 -12.71 -12.10
C SER A 12 -11.33 -12.41 -12.31
N GLN A 13 -11.82 -11.27 -11.79
CA GLN A 13 -13.21 -10.85 -11.92
C GLN A 13 -13.56 -10.43 -13.36
N GLU A 14 -14.86 -10.34 -13.66
CA GLU A 14 -15.36 -9.90 -14.98
C GLU A 14 -14.88 -8.50 -15.36
N ASP A 15 -14.73 -7.59 -14.38
CA ASP A 15 -14.20 -6.25 -14.62
C ASP A 15 -12.68 -6.22 -14.85
N GLY A 16 -11.99 -7.33 -14.60
CA GLY A 16 -10.56 -7.52 -14.81
C GLY A 16 -9.66 -6.61 -13.97
N ARG A 17 -10.20 -5.91 -12.96
CA ARG A 17 -9.44 -4.93 -12.17
C ARG A 17 -8.42 -5.61 -11.28
N VAL A 18 -7.24 -5.00 -11.21
CA VAL A 18 -6.14 -5.43 -10.34
C VAL A 18 -5.76 -4.28 -9.42
N LEU A 19 -5.90 -4.48 -8.12
CA LEU A 19 -5.48 -3.53 -7.10
C LEU A 19 -4.30 -4.10 -6.31
N VAL A 20 -3.38 -3.26 -5.88
CA VAL A 20 -2.23 -3.64 -5.04
C VAL A 20 -2.08 -2.61 -3.94
N ALA A 21 -1.87 -3.07 -2.70
CA ALA A 21 -1.50 -2.18 -1.61
C ALA A 21 0.02 -2.11 -1.45
N VAL A 22 0.54 -0.90 -1.25
CA VAL A 22 1.94 -0.61 -0.95
C VAL A 22 1.98 0.46 0.13
N ASN A 23 2.66 0.17 1.23
CA ASN A 23 2.78 1.01 2.42
C ASN A 23 1.43 1.53 2.95
N GLY A 24 0.40 0.68 2.97
CA GLY A 24 -0.95 1.06 3.40
C GLY A 24 -1.76 1.87 2.39
N TRP A 25 -1.22 2.16 1.20
CA TRP A 25 -1.93 2.83 0.10
C TRP A 25 -2.31 1.84 -0.97
N ILE A 26 -3.52 1.96 -1.53
CA ILE A 26 -4.04 1.06 -2.57
C ILE A 26 -3.97 1.76 -3.92
N PHE A 27 -3.39 1.08 -4.89
CA PHE A 27 -3.20 1.56 -6.24
C PHE A 27 -3.97 0.69 -7.24
N ASP A 28 -4.56 1.33 -8.25
CA ASP A 28 -5.11 0.63 -9.41
C ASP A 28 -3.99 0.32 -10.40
N VAL A 29 -3.60 -0.95 -10.44
CA VAL A 29 -2.56 -1.46 -11.33
C VAL A 29 -3.15 -2.22 -12.53
N THR A 30 -4.42 -2.01 -12.85
CA THR A 30 -5.12 -2.68 -13.97
C THR A 30 -4.42 -2.43 -15.31
N ARG A 31 -3.87 -1.23 -15.53
CA ARG A 31 -3.03 -0.93 -16.71
C ARG A 31 -1.76 -1.81 -16.79
N GLY A 32 -1.31 -2.33 -15.65
CA GLY A 32 -0.22 -3.28 -15.48
C GLY A 32 -0.67 -4.75 -15.35
N ARG A 33 -1.90 -5.12 -15.73
CA ARG A 33 -2.45 -6.47 -15.55
C ARG A 33 -1.56 -7.62 -16.06
N ARG A 34 -0.75 -7.40 -17.11
CA ARG A 34 0.23 -8.41 -17.57
C ARG A 34 1.30 -8.77 -16.54
N PHE A 35 1.51 -7.92 -15.54
CA PHE A 35 2.48 -8.12 -14.47
C PHE A 35 1.80 -8.63 -13.19
N TYR A 36 0.74 -7.96 -12.77
CA TYR A 36 0.10 -8.18 -11.47
C TYR A 36 -1.16 -9.05 -11.52
N GLY A 37 -1.74 -9.24 -12.69
CA GLY A 37 -2.89 -10.11 -12.89
C GLY A 37 -2.50 -11.59 -13.04
N PRO A 38 -3.49 -12.48 -13.22
CA PRO A 38 -3.25 -13.92 -13.24
C PRO A 38 -2.24 -14.32 -14.33
N GLY A 39 -1.24 -15.12 -13.95
CA GLY A 39 -0.18 -15.58 -14.85
C GLY A 39 0.96 -14.58 -15.08
N GLY A 40 0.89 -13.37 -14.52
CA GLY A 40 1.99 -12.40 -14.56
C GLY A 40 3.12 -12.72 -13.57
N PRO A 41 4.34 -12.21 -13.81
CA PRO A 41 5.49 -12.43 -12.92
C PRO A 41 5.31 -11.90 -11.50
N TYR A 42 4.40 -10.94 -11.29
CA TYR A 42 4.08 -10.34 -10.00
C TYR A 42 2.63 -10.63 -9.57
N ALA A 43 2.03 -11.70 -10.10
CA ALA A 43 0.65 -12.11 -9.79
C ALA A 43 0.43 -12.32 -8.28
N ALA A 44 1.47 -12.66 -7.53
CA ALA A 44 1.39 -12.81 -6.08
C ALA A 44 0.94 -11.52 -5.37
N PHE A 45 1.14 -10.34 -5.97
CA PHE A 45 0.75 -9.06 -5.38
C PHE A 45 -0.67 -8.63 -5.75
N GLY A 46 -1.25 -9.18 -6.83
CA GLY A 46 -2.61 -8.82 -7.25
C GLY A 46 -3.63 -9.08 -6.14
N GLY A 47 -4.41 -8.07 -5.79
CA GLY A 47 -5.39 -8.12 -4.71
C GLY A 47 -4.79 -8.22 -3.31
N LYS A 48 -3.51 -7.88 -3.11
CA LYS A 48 -2.83 -8.05 -1.83
C LYS A 48 -1.96 -6.86 -1.46
N ASP A 49 -1.52 -6.84 -0.20
CA ASP A 49 -0.47 -5.95 0.27
C ASP A 49 0.90 -6.51 -0.12
N ALA A 50 1.59 -5.77 -1.00
CA ALA A 50 2.89 -6.10 -1.53
C ALA A 50 4.05 -5.55 -0.69
N SER A 51 3.77 -4.74 0.34
CA SER A 51 4.78 -3.95 1.07
C SER A 51 5.95 -4.78 1.53
N ARG A 52 5.72 -5.90 2.24
CA ARG A 52 6.80 -6.75 2.73
C ARG A 52 7.56 -7.45 1.60
N GLY A 53 6.87 -7.89 0.55
CA GLY A 53 7.51 -8.49 -0.61
C GLY A 53 8.46 -7.50 -1.30
N LEU A 54 8.03 -6.26 -1.44
CA LEU A 54 8.84 -5.17 -1.98
C LEU A 54 10.00 -4.79 -1.06
N ALA A 55 9.79 -4.77 0.26
CA ALA A 55 10.84 -4.52 1.26
C ALA A 55 11.97 -5.55 1.21
N THR A 56 11.60 -6.82 1.02
CA THR A 56 12.50 -7.98 1.09
C THR A 56 12.96 -8.47 -0.29
N PHE A 57 12.61 -7.75 -1.35
CA PHE A 57 12.86 -8.14 -2.75
C PHE A 57 12.38 -9.57 -3.09
N SER A 58 11.25 -9.97 -2.50
CA SER A 58 10.64 -11.29 -2.68
C SER A 58 9.25 -11.16 -3.30
N VAL A 59 8.98 -11.95 -4.34
CA VAL A 59 7.65 -12.01 -4.98
C VAL A 59 6.74 -12.96 -4.19
N THR A 60 6.52 -12.62 -2.93
CA THR A 60 5.69 -13.37 -2.01
C THR A 60 4.76 -12.42 -1.28
N SER A 61 3.48 -12.75 -1.23
CA SER A 61 2.48 -12.03 -0.45
C SER A 61 2.20 -12.74 0.87
N SER A 62 1.93 -11.98 1.92
CA SER A 62 1.42 -12.52 3.17
C SER A 62 -0.06 -12.92 3.03
N ASP A 63 -0.44 -14.10 3.52
CA ASP A 63 -1.87 -14.50 3.61
C ASP A 63 -2.54 -14.03 4.91
N LYS A 64 -1.83 -13.23 5.72
CA LYS A 64 -2.38 -12.58 6.92
C LYS A 64 -3.56 -11.68 6.58
N GLU A 65 -4.39 -11.41 7.59
CA GLU A 65 -5.49 -10.44 7.50
C GLU A 65 -5.00 -9.00 7.41
N TYR A 66 -3.87 -8.69 8.04
CA TYR A 66 -3.15 -7.43 7.90
C TYR A 66 -1.68 -7.68 8.23
N ASP A 67 -0.75 -7.12 7.46
CA ASP A 67 0.68 -7.27 7.71
C ASP A 67 1.25 -6.00 8.34
N ASP A 68 1.49 -6.07 9.65
CA ASP A 68 2.20 -4.99 10.34
C ASP A 68 3.67 -4.99 9.90
N LEU A 69 4.17 -3.82 9.49
CA LEU A 69 5.52 -3.61 8.98
C LEU A 69 6.46 -3.02 10.04
N SER A 70 6.01 -2.93 11.30
CA SER A 70 6.78 -2.39 12.42
C SER A 70 8.06 -3.20 12.73
N ASP A 71 8.16 -4.43 12.22
CA ASP A 71 9.30 -5.32 12.36
C ASP A 71 10.39 -5.12 11.27
N LEU A 72 10.11 -4.31 10.25
CA LEU A 72 11.07 -4.01 9.20
C LEU A 72 12.21 -3.10 9.70
N ASN A 73 13.42 -3.37 9.24
CA ASN A 73 14.57 -2.52 9.53
C ASN A 73 14.55 -1.23 8.68
N SER A 74 15.47 -0.30 8.96
CA SER A 74 15.51 1.00 8.30
C SER A 74 15.69 0.91 6.77
N MET A 75 16.52 0.00 6.26
CA MET A 75 16.74 -0.17 4.82
C MET A 75 15.53 -0.78 4.12
N GLU A 76 14.89 -1.75 4.77
CA GLU A 76 13.65 -2.37 4.28
C GLU A 76 12.52 -1.34 4.20
N MET A 77 12.38 -0.50 5.23
CA MET A 77 11.37 0.57 5.26
C MET A 77 11.65 1.67 4.23
N GLU A 78 12.92 2.02 4.00
CA GLU A 78 13.31 2.95 2.94
C GLU A 78 12.93 2.41 1.56
N SER A 79 13.22 1.13 1.30
CA SER A 79 12.84 0.44 0.06
C SER A 79 11.32 0.47 -0.17
N VAL A 80 10.51 0.26 0.88
CA VAL A 80 9.04 0.34 0.79
C VAL A 80 8.58 1.73 0.38
N LYS A 81 9.17 2.79 0.95
CA LYS A 81 8.83 4.18 0.63
C LYS A 81 9.22 4.56 -0.80
N GLU A 82 10.36 4.07 -1.28
CA GLU A 82 10.76 4.26 -2.68
C GLU A 82 9.78 3.58 -3.64
N TRP A 83 9.36 2.36 -3.34
CA TRP A 83 8.35 1.66 -4.14
C TRP A 83 7.00 2.36 -4.10
N GLU A 84 6.54 2.82 -2.93
CA GLU A 84 5.32 3.61 -2.77
C GLU A 84 5.36 4.87 -3.66
N ALA A 85 6.49 5.60 -3.69
CA ALA A 85 6.65 6.77 -4.53
C ALA A 85 6.56 6.43 -6.02
N GLN A 86 7.23 5.35 -6.46
CA GLN A 86 7.13 4.86 -7.84
C GLN A 86 5.70 4.44 -8.22
N PHE A 87 4.97 3.82 -7.29
CA PHE A 87 3.58 3.44 -7.51
C PHE A 87 2.67 4.67 -7.63
N ARG A 88 2.86 5.69 -6.80
CA ARG A 88 2.13 6.98 -6.91
C ARG A 88 2.35 7.68 -8.23
N GLU A 89 3.57 7.63 -8.77
CA GLU A 89 3.88 8.27 -10.06
C GLU A 89 3.24 7.50 -11.23
N LYS A 90 3.16 6.17 -11.13
CA LYS A 90 2.82 5.29 -12.25
C LYS A 90 1.36 4.84 -12.29
N TYR A 91 0.69 4.78 -11.14
CA TYR A 91 -0.62 4.19 -10.96
C TYR A 91 -1.55 5.11 -10.17
N ASP A 92 -2.85 4.96 -10.40
CA ASP A 92 -3.86 5.79 -9.77
C ASP A 92 -4.06 5.36 -8.30
N LEU A 93 -4.02 6.33 -7.38
CA LEU A 93 -4.29 6.10 -5.96
C LEU A 93 -5.81 5.93 -5.75
N VAL A 94 -6.22 4.78 -5.24
CA VAL A 94 -7.63 4.45 -4.98
C VAL A 94 -8.03 4.76 -3.55
N GLY A 95 -7.12 4.63 -2.59
CA GLY A 95 -7.39 4.93 -1.18
C GLY A 95 -6.44 4.24 -0.23
N LYS A 96 -6.88 4.06 1.03
CA LYS A 96 -6.08 3.48 2.11
C LYS A 96 -6.51 2.06 2.47
N LEU A 97 -5.53 1.20 2.74
CA LEU A 97 -5.72 -0.12 3.31
C LEU A 97 -5.95 0.02 4.82
N LEU A 98 -7.11 -0.43 5.29
CA LEU A 98 -7.52 -0.27 6.67
C LEU A 98 -6.78 -1.27 7.58
N LYS A 99 -6.27 -0.77 8.70
CA LYS A 99 -5.79 -1.61 9.80
C LYS A 99 -6.94 -2.35 10.46
N PRO A 100 -6.67 -3.49 11.14
CA PRO A 100 -7.66 -4.12 11.99
C PRO A 100 -8.14 -3.10 13.03
N SER A 101 -9.45 -2.85 13.06
CA SER A 101 -10.14 -1.85 13.89
C SER A 101 -10.06 -0.38 13.43
N GLU A 102 -9.56 -0.08 12.23
CA GLU A 102 -9.67 1.26 11.64
C GLU A 102 -11.01 1.42 10.91
N GLU A 103 -11.78 2.46 11.23
CA GLU A 103 -13.05 2.73 10.56
C GLU A 103 -12.83 3.28 9.14
N PRO A 104 -13.65 2.90 8.15
CA PRO A 104 -13.57 3.47 6.81
C PRO A 104 -13.85 4.98 6.86
N THR A 105 -12.89 5.79 6.43
CA THR A 105 -13.14 7.21 6.19
C THR A 105 -13.76 7.36 4.80
N ASN A 106 -15.05 7.73 4.75
CA ASN A 106 -15.67 8.13 3.49
C ASN A 106 -15.21 9.56 3.20
N TYR A 107 -14.38 9.74 2.16
CA TYR A 107 -14.11 11.07 1.60
C TYR A 107 -15.42 11.59 0.99
N SER A 108 -16.23 12.25 1.80
CA SER A 108 -17.27 13.14 1.31
C SER A 108 -16.56 14.45 0.95
N ASP A 109 -16.35 14.68 -0.35
CA ASP A 109 -16.07 15.95 -1.04
C ASP A 109 -15.85 17.19 -0.14
N GLU A 110 -14.76 17.21 0.62
CA GLU A 110 -14.18 18.43 1.19
C GLU A 110 -12.66 18.32 1.02
N ASP A 111 -12.11 19.32 0.33
CA ASP A 111 -10.73 19.51 -0.11
C ASP A 111 -9.69 19.13 0.97
N PRO A 112 -8.62 18.38 0.67
CA PRO A 112 -7.64 17.99 1.68
C PRO A 112 -6.74 19.19 2.05
N GLU A 113 -6.95 19.80 3.22
CA GLU A 113 -5.93 20.62 3.86
C GLU A 113 -4.72 19.74 4.24
N ASP A 114 -3.56 20.05 3.67
CA ASP A 114 -2.25 19.52 3.98
C ASP A 114 -2.02 19.49 5.51
N THR A 115 -1.87 18.30 6.08
CA THR A 115 -1.38 18.12 7.45
C THR A 115 0.09 17.71 7.41
N ASP A 116 0.96 18.72 7.23
CA ASP A 116 2.36 18.65 7.64
C ASP A 116 2.40 18.51 9.17
N THR A 117 2.85 17.37 9.67
CA THR A 117 3.22 17.21 11.08
C THR A 117 4.73 17.08 11.18
N SER A 118 5.42 18.19 10.92
CA SER A 118 6.76 18.44 11.46
C SER A 118 6.63 18.82 12.94
N THR A 119 6.83 17.88 13.86
CA THR A 119 6.96 18.20 15.29
C THR A 119 8.38 17.89 15.76
N SER A 120 9.25 18.90 15.66
CA SER A 120 10.47 18.99 16.47
C SER A 120 10.12 19.66 17.81
N PRO A 121 10.54 19.11 18.95
CA PRO A 121 10.67 19.89 20.18
C PRO A 121 12.13 20.31 20.39
N ASP A 122 12.35 21.63 20.34
CA ASP A 122 13.45 22.34 20.96
C ASP A 122 13.52 22.02 22.47
N ASP A 123 14.63 21.42 22.92
CA ASP A 123 14.98 21.35 24.34
C ASP A 123 16.22 22.20 24.61
N LYS A 124 15.97 23.38 25.21
CA LYS A 124 16.97 24.21 25.88
C LYS A 124 17.66 23.41 26.98
N LYS A 125 18.99 23.35 26.96
CA LYS A 125 19.76 23.16 28.19
C LYS A 125 20.94 24.12 28.27
N ALA A 126 20.94 24.83 29.38
CA ALA A 126 21.95 25.74 29.89
C ALA A 126 23.38 25.18 29.83
N GLN A 127 24.34 26.04 29.49
CA GLN A 127 25.44 26.40 30.38
C GLN A 127 26.08 27.74 29.98
#